data_AF-A0A183ELA4-F1
#
_entry.id   AF-A0A183ELA4-F1
#
_cell.length_a   1.000
_cell.length_b   1.000
_cell.length_c   1.000
_cell.angle_alpha   90.00
_cell.angle_beta   90.00
_cell.angle_gamma   90.00
#
_symmetry.space_group_name_H-M   'P 1'
#
loop_
_entity.id
_entity.type
_entity.pdbx_description
1 polymer ?
#
loop_
_entity_poly.entity_id
_entity_poly.type
_entity_poly.pdbx_seq_one_letter_code
_entity_poly.pdbx_strand_id
1 'polypeptide(L)'
;MEPCPEPGQVILQRFGNSSHYYEINGTELSYGKTELPEGVYQVTSNTASDLPNVQLNLSGAASGYVLGLFDSPLNRLVFMFWSSQSRWFQTPPDFPR
;
A
#
# COMPACT_ATOMS: atom_id res chain seq x y z
N MET A 1 -3.17 -20.92 3.16
CA MET A 1 -4.09 -19.77 3.04
C MET A 1 -3.54 -18.70 3.95
N GLU A 2 -3.21 -17.50 3.44
CA GLU A 2 -2.81 -16.40 4.32
C GLU A 2 -4.00 -16.01 5.19
N PRO A 3 -3.80 -15.82 6.50
CA PRO A 3 -4.89 -15.49 7.42
C PRO A 3 -5.51 -14.15 7.04
N CYS A 4 -6.83 -14.03 7.22
CA CYS A 4 -7.49 -12.74 7.12
C CYS A 4 -6.88 -11.79 8.17
N PRO A 5 -6.64 -10.52 7.83
CA PRO A 5 -6.27 -9.52 8.83
C PRO A 5 -7.32 -9.49 9.95
N GLU A 6 -6.88 -9.29 11.18
CA GLU A 6 -7.79 -9.24 12.32
C GLU A 6 -8.81 -8.10 12.15
N PRO A 7 -9.99 -8.21 12.78
CA PRO A 7 -10.94 -7.10 12.82
C PRO A 7 -10.26 -5.83 13.34
N GLY A 8 -10.34 -4.74 12.57
CA GLY A 8 -9.65 -3.48 12.88
C GLY A 8 -8.23 -3.36 12.34
N GLN A 9 -7.74 -4.35 11.58
CA GLN A 9 -6.49 -4.28 10.84
C GLN A 9 -6.75 -4.25 9.33
N VAL A 10 -5.77 -3.69 8.62
CA VAL A 10 -5.72 -3.59 7.17
C VAL A 10 -4.34 -4.00 6.68
N ILE A 11 -4.29 -4.53 5.46
CA ILE A 11 -3.03 -4.89 4.82
C ILE A 11 -2.74 -3.86 3.73
N LEU A 12 -1.59 -3.21 3.83
CA LEU A 12 -1.05 -2.33 2.79
C LEU A 12 0.09 -3.05 2.08
N GLN A 13 -0.08 -3.30 0.79
CA GLN A 13 0.98 -3.84 -0.08
C GLN A 13 1.68 -2.68 -0.79
N ARG A 14 2.92 -2.38 -0.41
CA ARG A 14 3.82 -1.52 -1.19
C ARG A 14 4.40 -2.33 -2.35
N PHE A 15 4.33 -1.78 -3.55
CA PHE A 15 5.03 -2.28 -4.74
C PHE A 15 5.55 -1.11 -5.60
N GLY A 16 6.39 -1.43 -6.59
CA GLY A 16 6.99 -0.45 -7.48
C GLY A 16 8.47 -0.15 -7.17
N ASN A 17 9.16 0.44 -8.14
CA ASN A 17 10.61 0.63 -8.15
C ASN A 17 11.01 2.10 -7.92
N SER A 18 10.36 2.78 -6.98
CA SER A 18 10.78 4.13 -6.61
C SER A 18 12.10 4.10 -5.83
N SER A 19 13.05 4.95 -6.22
CA SER A 19 14.31 5.15 -5.47
C SER A 19 14.14 6.04 -4.23
N HIS A 20 12.99 6.71 -4.10
CA HIS A 20 12.66 7.56 -2.96
C HIS A 20 12.17 6.79 -1.72
N TYR A 21 12.47 7.36 -0.55
CA TYR A 21 11.94 6.91 0.73
C TYR A 21 10.58 7.56 0.98
N TYR A 22 9.59 6.72 1.28
CA TYR A 22 8.25 7.14 1.65
C TYR A 22 7.96 6.67 3.07
N GLU A 23 7.23 7.50 3.78
CA GLU A 23 6.80 7.28 5.14
C GLU A 23 5.28 7.35 5.16
N ILE A 24 4.66 6.51 5.96
CA ILE A 24 3.24 6.53 6.27
C ILE A 24 3.07 6.95 7.72
N ASN A 25 2.49 8.13 7.94
CA ASN A 25 2.27 8.69 9.27
C ASN A 25 3.56 8.69 10.14
N GLY A 26 4.71 8.97 9.51
CA GLY A 26 6.03 8.95 10.16
C GLY A 26 6.68 7.57 10.32
N THR A 27 6.07 6.50 9.83
CA THR A 27 6.66 5.15 9.77
C THR A 27 7.20 4.88 8.38
N GLU A 28 8.43 4.41 8.23
CA GLU A 28 8.98 4.08 6.92
C GLU A 28 8.14 2.99 6.22
N LEU A 29 7.74 3.25 4.98
CA LEU A 29 6.99 2.30 4.18
C LEU A 29 7.96 1.28 3.58
N SER A 30 8.11 0.07 4.11
CA SER A 30 8.98 -0.93 3.50
C SER A 30 8.32 -1.60 2.28
N TYR A 31 9.13 -2.10 1.34
CA TYR A 31 8.61 -2.88 0.20
C TYR A 31 7.97 -4.18 0.71
N GLY A 32 6.78 -4.53 0.20
CA GLY A 32 6.09 -5.75 0.64
C GLY A 32 4.75 -5.46 1.32
N LYS A 33 4.32 -6.40 2.17
CA LYS A 33 3.09 -6.31 2.97
C LYS A 33 3.39 -5.63 4.30
N THR A 34 2.53 -4.70 4.67
CA THR A 34 2.56 -4.03 5.96
C THR A 34 1.17 -4.12 6.57
N GLU A 35 1.10 -4.63 7.78
CA GLU A 35 -0.14 -4.68 8.57
C GLU A 35 -0.24 -3.39 9.37
N LEU A 36 -1.34 -2.68 9.21
CA LEU A 36 -1.62 -1.41 9.86
C LEU A 36 -2.99 -1.50 10.53
N PRO A 37 -3.24 -0.76 11.61
CA PRO A 37 -4.60 -0.58 12.09
C PRO A 37 -5.47 0.13 11.04
N GLU A 38 -6.78 -0.06 11.08
CA GLU A 38 -7.67 0.70 10.22
C GLU A 38 -7.64 2.19 10.60
N GLY A 39 -7.62 3.06 9.61
CA GLY A 39 -7.50 4.49 9.88
C GLY A 39 -7.10 5.31 8.67
N VAL A 40 -6.95 6.61 8.90
CA VAL A 40 -6.50 7.54 7.86
C VAL A 40 -5.02 7.79 8.06
N TYR A 41 -4.26 7.57 6.99
CA TYR A 41 -2.82 7.67 6.97
C TYR A 41 -2.36 8.74 5.98
N GLN A 42 -1.24 9.38 6.28
CA GLN A 42 -0.62 10.32 5.36
C GLN A 42 0.68 9.73 4.85
N VAL A 43 0.79 9.56 3.54
CA VAL A 43 2.03 9.16 2.87
C VAL A 43 2.78 10.42 2.49
N THR A 44 4.00 10.52 3.00
CA THR A 44 4.95 11.61 2.77
C THR A 44 6.24 11.04 2.20
N SER A 45 6.99 11.83 1.43
CA SER A 45 8.35 11.44 1.07
C SER A 45 9.35 12.22 1.90
N ASN A 46 10.32 11.52 2.48
CA ASN A 46 11.39 12.14 3.24
C ASN A 46 12.46 12.74 2.30
N THR A 47 12.59 12.21 1.08
CA THR A 47 13.69 12.56 0.17
C THR A 47 13.43 13.79 -0.69
N ALA A 48 12.16 14.15 -0.94
CA ALA A 48 11.83 15.31 -1.77
C ALA A 48 10.59 16.05 -1.25
N SER A 49 10.81 17.30 -0.85
CA SER A 49 9.77 18.22 -0.36
C SER A 49 8.75 18.64 -1.42
N ASP A 50 9.05 18.42 -2.70
CA ASP A 50 8.17 18.68 -3.85
C ASP A 50 7.18 17.52 -4.15
N LEU A 51 7.26 16.42 -3.41
CA LEU A 51 6.36 15.29 -3.62
C LEU A 51 5.00 15.53 -2.98
N PRO A 52 3.90 15.15 -3.66
CA PRO A 52 2.56 15.33 -3.12
C PRO A 52 2.36 14.45 -1.89
N ASN A 53 1.95 15.07 -0.78
CA ASN A 53 1.45 14.35 0.38
C ASN A 53 0.12 13.69 -0.01
N VAL A 54 0.05 12.37 0.08
CA VAL A 54 -1.15 11.62 -0.27
C VAL A 54 -1.81 11.09 0.99
N GLN A 55 -3.06 11.47 1.19
CA GLN A 55 -3.87 10.92 2.28
C GLN A 55 -4.49 9.60 1.82
N LEU A 56 -4.20 8.52 2.54
CA LEU A 56 -4.74 7.19 2.35
C LEU A 56 -5.82 6.93 3.40
N ASN A 57 -7.05 6.71 2.96
CA ASN A 57 -8.11 6.28 3.85
C ASN A 57 -8.17 4.74 3.88
N LEU A 58 -7.66 4.15 4.95
CA LEU A 58 -7.68 2.71 5.20
C LEU A 58 -8.75 2.34 6.25
N SER A 59 -9.94 2.92 6.16
CA SER A 59 -11.04 2.71 7.13
C SER A 59 -11.88 1.45 6.88
N GLY A 60 -11.53 0.65 5.88
CA GLY A 60 -12.17 -0.64 5.65
C GLY A 60 -11.55 -1.71 6.52
N ALA A 61 -12.14 -2.01 7.69
CA ALA A 61 -11.76 -3.15 8.51
C ALA A 61 -11.64 -4.43 7.66
N ALA A 62 -10.61 -5.22 7.93
CA ALA A 62 -10.32 -6.46 7.22
C ALA A 62 -10.25 -6.31 5.68
N SER A 63 -9.79 -5.15 5.20
CA SER A 63 -9.63 -4.85 3.76
C SER A 63 -8.16 -4.73 3.35
N GLY A 64 -7.92 -4.90 2.05
CA GLY A 64 -6.59 -4.85 1.44
C GLY A 64 -6.41 -3.58 0.61
N TYR A 65 -5.23 -3.00 0.70
CA TYR A 65 -4.87 -1.79 -0.02
C TYR A 65 -3.55 -2.03 -0.72
N VAL A 66 -3.44 -1.50 -1.94
CA VAL A 66 -2.24 -1.67 -2.74
C VAL A 66 -1.73 -0.28 -3.12
N LEU A 67 -0.49 0.02 -2.73
CA LEU A 67 0.16 1.28 -3.02
C LEU A 67 1.35 1.05 -3.96
N GLY A 68 1.24 1.59 -5.17
CA GLY A 68 2.27 1.56 -6.20
C GLY A 68 3.08 2.84 -6.20
N LEU A 69 4.38 2.71 -5.92
CA LEU A 69 5.34 3.81 -5.88
C LEU A 69 6.30 3.66 -7.06
N PHE A 70 6.21 4.55 -8.05
CA PHE A 70 6.98 4.47 -9.29
C PHE A 70 7.85 5.69 -9.49
N ASP A 71 9.13 5.45 -9.78
CA ASP A 71 10.03 6.47 -10.29
C ASP A 71 9.52 6.92 -11.65
N SER A 72 9.08 8.16 -11.74
CA SER A 72 8.60 8.77 -12.98
C SER A 72 8.99 10.24 -12.96
N PRO A 73 9.14 10.91 -14.11
CA PRO A 73 9.52 12.33 -14.15
C PRO A 73 8.51 13.25 -13.44
N LEU A 74 7.31 12.75 -13.13
CA LEU A 74 6.28 13.44 -12.36
C LEU A 74 6.09 12.87 -10.95
N ASN A 75 6.92 11.89 -10.55
CA ASN A 75 6.82 11.15 -9.31
C ASN A 75 5.39 10.73 -8.96
N ARG A 76 4.79 9.94 -9.83
CA ARG A 76 3.42 9.46 -9.71
C ARG A 76 3.29 8.41 -8.60
N LEU A 77 2.35 8.70 -7.70
CA LEU A 77 1.82 7.77 -6.72
C LEU A 77 0.53 7.17 -7.27
N VAL A 78 0.46 5.83 -7.32
CA VAL A 78 -0.75 5.12 -7.72
C VAL A 78 -1.29 4.40 -6.50
N PHE A 79 -2.45 4.84 -6.04
CA PHE A 79 -3.17 4.17 -4.97
C PHE A 79 -4.35 3.41 -5.53
N MET A 80 -4.44 2.13 -5.19
CA MET A 80 -5.56 1.28 -5.52
C MET A 80 -6.15 0.69 -4.26
N PHE A 81 -7.44 0.95 -4.07
CA PHE A 81 -8.25 0.29 -3.08
C PHE A 81 -8.76 -1.04 -3.64
N TRP A 82 -8.61 -2.11 -2.86
CA TRP A 82 -9.21 -3.40 -3.19
C TRP A 82 -9.95 -3.96 -1.97
N SER A 83 -11.26 -3.71 -1.87
CA SER A 83 -12.11 -4.47 -0.95
C SER A 83 -12.43 -5.83 -1.54
N SER A 84 -11.70 -6.87 -1.14
CA SER A 84 -12.14 -8.24 -1.38
C SER A 84 -13.06 -8.65 -0.24
N GLN A 85 -14.37 -8.45 -0.37
CA GLN A 85 -15.32 -9.16 0.49
C GLN A 85 -15.33 -10.69 0.22
N SER A 86 -14.52 -11.22 -0.71
CA SER A 86 -14.44 -12.65 -0.96
C SER A 86 -13.17 -13.03 -1.70
N ARG A 87 -12.29 -13.77 -1.00
CA ARG A 87 -11.04 -14.40 -1.48
C ARG A 87 -9.83 -13.48 -1.49
N TRP A 88 -8.92 -13.79 -0.57
CA TRP A 88 -7.57 -13.25 -0.48
C TRP A 88 -6.59 -14.17 -1.22
N PHE A 89 -5.62 -13.54 -1.90
CA PHE A 89 -4.47 -14.14 -2.60
C PHE A 89 -4.75 -15.45 -3.34
N GLN A 90 -5.35 -15.36 -4.53
CA GLN A 90 -4.93 -16.29 -5.58
C GLN A 90 -3.61 -15.75 -6.12
N THR A 91 -2.55 -16.53 -5.92
CA THR A 91 -1.33 -16.45 -6.73
C THR A 91 -1.71 -16.16 -8.19
N PRO A 92 -0.95 -15.31 -8.93
CA PRO A 92 -1.17 -15.20 -10.36
C PRO A 92 -1.18 -16.62 -10.94
N PRO A 93 -2.15 -16.99 -11.79
CA PRO A 93 -2.04 -18.26 -12.49
C PRO A 93 -0.71 -18.23 -13.23
N ASP A 94 0.10 -19.27 -12.99
CA ASP A 94 1.32 -19.58 -13.72
C ASP A 94 1.15 -19.14 -15.18
N PHE A 95 1.94 -18.16 -15.62
CA PHE A 95 2.07 -17.91 -17.05
C PHE A 95 2.65 -19.19 -17.64
N PRO A 96 1.93 -19.93 -18.51
CA PRO A 96 2.57 -21.00 -19.23
C PRO A 96 3.62 -20.38 -20.16
N ARG A 97 4.77 -21.06 -20.21
CA ARG A 97 5.94 -20.75 -21.06
C ARG A 97 5.58 -20.45 -22.51
#